data_AF-A0A2N8L3Z4-F1
#
_entry.id   AF-A0A2N8L3Z4-F1
#
_cell.length_a   1.000
_cell.length_b   1.000
_cell.length_c   1.000
_cell.angle_alpha   90.00
_cell.angle_beta   90.00
_cell.angle_gamma   90.00
#
_symmetry.space_group_name_H-M   'P 1'
#
loop_
_entity.id
_entity.type
_entity.pdbx_description
1 polymer ?
#
loop_
_entity_poly.entity_id
_entity_poly.type
_entity_poly.pdbx_seq_one_letter_code
_entity_poly.pdbx_strand_id
1 'polypeptide(L)' 'MTAEDYEITHEAWRWRAARVLLSASAGLTRLALLVHQVRAVRRRRPELEFYAEAGAPEGALYADGMRVGTLPGVRRL' A
#
# COMPACT_ATOMS: atom_id res chain seq x y z
N MET A 1 19.35 -47.04 19.07
CA MET A 1 18.94 -45.93 18.19
C MET A 1 18.73 -46.54 16.81
N THR A 2 17.52 -47.02 16.56
CA THR A 2 17.17 -47.88 15.41
C THR A 2 16.73 -47.01 14.23
N ALA A 3 16.72 -47.56 13.02
CA ALA A 3 16.37 -46.84 11.78
C ALA A 3 14.94 -46.24 11.81
N GLU A 4 14.04 -46.83 12.59
CA GLU A 4 12.65 -46.36 12.77
C GLU A 4 12.57 -45.02 13.51
N ASP A 5 13.46 -44.78 14.49
CA ASP A 5 13.54 -43.49 15.18
C ASP A 5 13.93 -42.37 14.20
N TYR A 6 14.83 -42.66 13.25
CA TYR A 6 15.27 -41.68 12.26
C TYR A 6 14.16 -41.26 11.31
N GLU A 7 13.32 -42.19 10.83
CA GLU A 7 12.20 -41.87 9.93
C GLU A 7 11.16 -40.97 10.61
N ILE A 8 10.79 -41.31 11.85
CA ILE A 8 9.86 -40.51 12.66
C ILE A 8 10.41 -39.10 12.88
N THR A 9 11.71 -38.97 13.13
CA THR A 9 12.37 -37.66 13.29
C THR A 9 12.39 -36.88 11.97
N HIS A 10 12.52 -37.58 10.82
CA HIS A 10 12.53 -36.97 9.50
C HIS A 10 11.20 -36.31 9.14
N GLU A 11 10.11 -37.03 9.39
CA GLU A 11 8.78 -36.53 9.14
C GLU A 11 8.43 -35.36 10.06
N ALA A 12 8.78 -35.46 11.35
CA ALA A 12 8.54 -34.41 12.33
C ALA A 12 9.26 -33.08 11.98
N TRP A 13 10.52 -33.13 11.50
CA TRP A 13 11.21 -31.90 11.10
C TRP A 13 10.64 -31.31 9.82
N ARG A 14 10.20 -32.13 8.86
CA ARG A 14 9.58 -31.67 7.61
C ARG A 14 8.30 -30.90 7.89
N TRP A 15 7.43 -31.41 8.75
CA TRP A 15 6.20 -30.73 9.13
C TRP A 15 6.46 -29.41 9.88
N ARG A 16 7.46 -29.38 10.76
CA ARG A 16 7.87 -28.15 11.44
C ARG A 16 8.42 -27.12 10.46
N ALA A 17 9.31 -27.52 9.55
CA ALA A 17 9.86 -26.65 8.52
C ALA A 17 8.76 -26.10 7.61
N ALA A 18 7.84 -26.96 7.15
CA ALA A 18 6.70 -26.55 6.34
C ALA A 18 5.82 -25.53 7.07
N ARG A 19 5.56 -25.74 8.37
CA ARG A 19 4.75 -24.81 9.17
C ARG A 19 5.43 -23.46 9.37
N VAL A 20 6.74 -23.45 9.58
CA VAL A 20 7.54 -22.21 9.63
C VAL A 20 7.48 -21.48 8.29
N LEU A 21 7.72 -22.18 7.17
CA LEU A 21 7.64 -21.61 5.82
C LEU A 21 6.26 -21.01 5.51
N LEU A 22 5.18 -21.74 5.81
CA LEU A 22 3.81 -21.26 5.63
C LEU A 22 3.51 -20.02 6.48
N SER A 23 3.97 -20.01 7.74
CA SER A 23 3.79 -18.85 8.63
C SER A 23 4.56 -17.62 8.14
N ALA A 24 5.79 -17.81 7.66
CA ALA A 24 6.61 -16.75 7.08
C ALA A 24 5.97 -16.18 5.81
N SER A 25 5.47 -17.06 4.93
CA SER A 25 4.73 -16.66 3.72
C SER A 25 3.50 -15.82 4.05
N ALA A 26 2.68 -16.25 5.01
CA ALA A 26 1.51 -15.50 5.45
C ALA A 26 1.88 -14.12 6.03
N GLY A 27 2.97 -14.03 6.79
CA GLY A 27 3.50 -12.77 7.29
C GLY A 27 3.91 -11.82 6.16
N LEU A 28 4.65 -12.33 5.17
CA LEU A 28 5.05 -11.56 3.98
C LEU A 28 3.85 -11.10 3.15
N THR A 29 2.84 -11.95 2.95
CA THR A 29 1.59 -11.56 2.26
C THR A 29 0.90 -10.41 2.98
N ARG A 30 0.82 -10.45 4.32
CA ARG A 30 0.21 -9.37 5.11
C ARG A 30 0.98 -8.05 4.96
N LEU A 31 2.32 -8.09 4.98
CA LEU A 31 3.14 -6.91 4.74
C LEU A 31 2.96 -6.36 3.32
N ALA A 32 2.90 -7.24 2.31
CA ALA A 32 2.65 -6.83 0.93
C ALA A 32 1.29 -6.12 0.77
N LEU A 33 0.25 -6.62 1.44
CA LEU A 33 -1.07 -5.98 1.44
C LEU A 33 -1.05 -4.60 2.11
N LEU A 34 -0.36 -4.45 3.25
CA LEU A 34 -0.22 -3.15 3.91
C LEU A 34 0.53 -2.13 3.03
N VAL A 35 1.63 -2.55 2.41
CA VAL A 35 2.38 -1.70 1.47
C VAL A 35 1.52 -1.35 0.25
N HIS A 36 0.77 -2.32 -0.28
CA HIS A 36 -0.13 -2.10 -1.40
C HIS A 36 -1.23 -1.08 -1.05
N GLN A 37 -1.85 -1.18 0.13
CA GLN A 37 -2.85 -0.21 0.59
C GLN A 37 -2.28 1.20 0.69
N VAL A 38 -1.09 1.37 1.29
CA VAL A 38 -0.44 2.69 1.36
C VAL A 38 -0.14 3.24 -0.04
N ARG A 39 0.29 2.39 -0.97
CA ARG A 39 0.51 2.78 -2.37
C ARG A 39 -0.79 3.10 -3.09
N ALA A 40 -1.87 2.36 -2.84
CA ALA A 40 -3.18 2.59 -3.42
C ALA A 40 -3.77 3.93 -2.95
N VAL A 41 -3.66 4.25 -1.65
CA VAL A 41 -4.04 5.56 -1.10
C VAL A 41 -3.23 6.68 -1.74
N ARG A 42 -1.92 6.51 -1.94
CA ARG A 42 -1.09 7.50 -2.65
C ARG A 42 -1.40 7.58 -4.16
N ARG A 43 -1.80 6.48 -4.80
CA ARG A 43 -2.16 6.42 -6.22
C ARG A 43 -3.54 6.97 -6.51
N ARG A 44 -4.43 6.99 -5.51
CA ARG A 44 -5.61 7.85 -5.49
C ARG A 44 -5.09 9.30 -5.41
N ARG A 45 -4.52 9.76 -6.51
CA ARG A 45 -4.10 11.14 -6.73
C ARG A 45 -5.32 11.99 -6.35
N PRO A 46 -5.14 13.09 -5.60
CA PRO A 46 -6.17 14.12 -5.60
C PRO A 46 -6.36 14.50 -7.08
N GLU A 47 -7.56 14.25 -7.61
CA GLU A 47 -7.93 14.79 -8.91
C GLU A 47 -7.91 16.30 -8.73
N LEU A 48 -6.87 16.93 -9.27
CA LEU A 48 -6.72 18.37 -9.24
C LEU A 48 -7.72 18.92 -10.26
N GLU A 49 -8.95 19.13 -9.82
CA GLU A 49 -9.99 19.74 -10.64
C GLU A 49 -9.64 21.22 -10.83
N PHE A 50 -9.11 21.55 -12.01
CA PHE A 50 -8.91 22.92 -12.42
C PHE A 50 -10.26 23.50 -12.83
N TYR A 51 -10.92 24.20 -11.91
CA TYR A 51 -12.13 24.97 -12.21
C TYR A 51 -11.76 26.20 -13.06
N ALA A 52 -11.77 26.03 -14.38
CA ALA A 52 -11.59 27.11 -15.36
C ALA A 52 -12.86 27.94 -15.58
N GLU A 53 -14.02 27.51 -15.08
CA GLU A 53 -15.29 28.24 -15.21
C GLU A 53 -15.40 29.36 -14.17
N ALA A 54 -14.98 30.55 -14.58
CA ALA A 54 -15.58 31.88 -14.34
C ALA A 54 -16.09 32.29 -12.93
N GLY A 55 -15.68 31.62 -11.85
CA GLY A 55 -16.07 32.01 -10.48
C GLY A 55 -15.08 31.64 -9.36
N ALA A 56 -14.02 30.87 -9.65
CA ALA A 56 -12.97 30.59 -8.69
C ALA A 56 -11.99 31.78 -8.59
N PRO A 57 -11.65 32.27 -7.39
CA PRO A 57 -10.63 33.31 -7.24
C PRO A 57 -9.34 32.91 -7.93
N GLU A 58 -8.81 33.78 -8.79
CA GLU A 58 -7.63 33.52 -9.61
C GLU A 58 -6.50 32.88 -8.79
N GLY A 59 -6.04 31.69 -9.21
CA GLY A 59 -4.93 30.99 -8.58
C GLY A 59 -5.27 30.17 -7.32
N ALA A 60 -6.54 30.05 -6.91
CA ALA A 60 -6.93 29.16 -5.81
C ALA A 60 -6.84 27.67 -6.22
N LEU A 61 -6.13 26.89 -5.40
CA LEU A 61 -5.99 25.44 -5.57
C LEU A 61 -7.04 24.73 -4.73
N TYR A 62 -7.77 23.81 -5.36
CA TYR A 62 -8.75 22.96 -4.69
C TYR A 62 -8.33 21.50 -4.76
N ALA A 63 -8.58 20.75 -3.69
CA ALA A 63 -8.52 19.30 -3.65
C ALA A 63 -9.81 18.81 -2.97
N ASP A 64 -10.53 17.90 -3.62
CA ASP A 64 -11.82 17.37 -3.14
C ASP A 64 -12.84 18.49 -2.80
N GLY A 65 -12.88 19.57 -3.59
CA GLY A 65 -13.77 20.72 -3.36
C GLY A 65 -13.36 21.66 -2.22
N MET A 66 -12.27 21.37 -1.50
CA MET A 66 -11.74 22.24 -0.44
C MET A 66 -10.56 23.07 -0.93
N ARG A 67 -10.53 24.37 -0.57
CA ARG A 67 -9.43 25.28 -0.90
C ARG A 67 -8.18 24.92 -0.09
N VAL A 68 -7.15 24.39 -0.78
CA VAL A 68 -5.89 23.93 -0.17
C VAL A 68 -4.75 24.94 -0.28
N GLY A 69 -4.87 25.95 -1.14
CA GLY A 69 -3.83 26.97 -1.26
C GLY A 69 -4.06 27.96 -2.40
N THR A 70 -3.06 28.80 -2.67
CA THR A 70 -3.05 29.71 -3.81
C THR A 70 -1.68 29.61 -4.50
N LEU A 71 -1.67 29.47 -5.82
CA LEU A 71 -0.46 29.34 -6.62
C LEU A 71 0.13 30.75 -6.89
N PRO A 72 1.33 31.08 -6.38
CA PRO A 72 1.94 32.38 -6.65
C PRO A 72 2.41 32.46 -8.12
N GLY A 73 2.05 33.52 -8.82
CA GLY A 73 2.53 33.81 -10.19
C GLY A 73 1.53 33.55 -11.32
N VAL A 74 0.31 33.09 -11.03
CA VAL A 74 -0.76 33.00 -12.04
C VAL A 74 -1.35 34.40 -12.25
N ARG A 75 -1.02 35.02 -13.37
CA ARG A 75 -1.45 36.36 -13.75
C ARG A 75 -2.01 36.26 -15.17
N ARG A 76 -3.30 35.91 -15.26
CA ARG A 76 -4.12 35.65 -16.46
C ARG A 76 -4.05 34.24 -17.05
N LEU A 77 -5.24 33.66 -17.26
CA LEU A 77 -5.59 32.84 -18.41
C LEU A 77 -6.39 33.71 -19.37
#